data_AF-A0A954LPT2-F1
#
_entry.id   AF-A0A954LPT2-F1
#
_cell.length_a   1.000
_cell.length_b   1.000
_cell.length_c   1.000
_cell.angle_alpha   90.00
_cell.angle_beta   90.00
_cell.angle_gamma   90.00
#
_symmetry.space_group_name_H-M   'P 1'
#
loop_
_entity.id
_entity.type
_entity.pdbx_description
1 polymer ?
#
loop_
_entity_poly.entity_id
_entity_poly.type
_entity_poly.pdbx_seq_one_letter_code
_entity_poly.pdbx_strand_id
1 'polypeptide(L)'
;MRVFTDGKNREWELEITVDSARRIKEQLEFDIVALKDGEALTNLLNDPVKIVDTLWLLLEEQANEAGIDSSKFSRGFFGDALERATDALVSCMIDFFPGKRRAILQKMWSQAKAIQEREIEAVSKYLDSPQLEKDVEKFLKTRMQGLTSPPAA
;
A
#
# COMPACT_ATOMS: atom_id res chain seq x y z
N MET A 1 -5.11 18.64 0.63
CA MET A 1 -4.09 18.44 1.68
C MET A 1 -4.50 17.28 2.57
N ARG A 2 -3.55 16.41 2.91
CA ARG A 2 -3.69 15.29 3.86
C ARG A 2 -2.52 15.34 4.83
N VAL A 3 -2.73 14.89 6.06
CA VAL A 3 -1.67 14.86 7.08
C VAL A 3 -1.53 13.43 7.57
N PHE A 4 -0.30 12.98 7.78
CA PHE A 4 -0.03 11.68 8.39
C PHE A 4 1.24 11.70 9.24
N THR A 5 1.37 10.72 10.13
CA THR A 5 2.54 10.54 10.99
C THR A 5 3.30 9.27 10.61
N ASP A 6 4.61 9.41 10.41
CA ASP A 6 5.48 8.28 10.08
C ASP A 6 5.92 7.45 11.30
N GLY A 7 6.74 6.42 11.09
CA GLY A 7 7.24 5.51 12.13
C GLY A 7 8.34 6.12 13.03
N LYS A 8 8.75 7.36 12.78
CA LYS A 8 9.65 8.15 13.64
C LYS A 8 8.89 9.25 14.38
N ASN A 9 7.55 9.23 14.36
CA ASN A 9 6.68 10.25 14.95
C ASN A 9 6.87 11.65 14.34
N ARG A 10 7.24 11.72 13.04
CA ARG A 10 7.27 12.97 12.27
C ARG A 10 5.94 13.15 11.56
N GLU A 11 5.40 14.36 11.62
CA GLU A 11 4.19 14.75 10.90
C GLU A 11 4.56 15.29 9.52
N TRP A 12 3.79 14.91 8.50
CA TRP A 12 4.00 15.31 7.12
C TRP A 12 2.71 15.84 6.51
N GLU A 13 2.79 16.98 5.85
CA GLU A 13 1.67 17.59 5.13
C GLU A 13 1.75 17.27 3.64
N LEU A 14 0.83 16.45 3.15
CA LEU A 14 0.82 16.01 1.77
C LEU A 14 -0.12 16.86 0.92
N GLU A 15 0.39 17.41 -0.17
CA GLU A 15 -0.37 18.10 -1.19
C GLU A 15 0.09 17.68 -2.59
N ILE A 16 -0.87 17.48 -3.50
CA ILE A 16 -0.58 17.22 -4.91
C ILE A 16 -1.06 18.42 -5.72
N THR A 17 -0.10 19.05 -6.41
CA THR A 17 -0.32 20.15 -7.34
C THR A 17 0.02 19.70 -8.76
N VAL A 18 -0.26 20.54 -9.75
CA VAL A 18 0.15 20.27 -11.13
C VAL A 18 1.68 20.20 -11.26
N ASP A 19 2.40 21.00 -10.46
CA ASP A 19 3.87 20.98 -10.44
C ASP A 19 4.41 19.65 -9.90
N SER A 20 3.92 19.20 -8.75
CA SER A 20 4.39 17.94 -8.17
C SER A 20 4.00 16.73 -9.01
N ALA A 21 2.80 16.74 -9.62
CA ALA A 21 2.41 15.71 -10.58
C ALA A 21 3.35 15.62 -11.79
N ARG A 22 3.81 16.78 -12.31
CA ARG A 22 4.81 16.82 -13.39
C ARG A 22 6.15 16.24 -12.94
N ARG A 23 6.67 16.66 -11.78
CA ARG A 23 7.95 16.18 -11.23
C ARG A 23 7.95 14.66 -11.03
N ILE A 24 6.86 14.10 -10.49
CA ILE A 24 6.71 12.65 -10.29
C ILE A 24 6.72 11.91 -11.63
N LYS A 25 6.00 12.43 -12.63
CA LYS A 25 5.97 11.84 -13.96
C LYS A 25 7.34 11.83 -14.63
N GLU A 26 8.10 12.91 -14.48
CA GLU A 26 9.42 13.07 -15.08
C GLU A 26 10.49 12.20 -14.38
N GLN A 27 10.45 12.10 -13.04
CA GLN A 27 11.51 11.41 -12.28
C GLN A 27 11.24 9.92 -12.04
N LEU A 28 9.98 9.50 -11.92
CA LEU A 28 9.60 8.12 -11.60
C LEU A 28 8.93 7.38 -12.77
N GLU A 29 8.87 8.02 -13.95
CA GLU A 29 8.15 7.52 -15.13
C GLU A 29 6.71 7.08 -14.79
N PHE A 30 6.09 7.77 -13.83
CA PHE A 30 4.82 7.40 -13.23
C PHE A 30 3.84 8.56 -13.26
N ASP A 31 2.74 8.36 -13.97
CA ASP A 31 1.69 9.37 -14.07
C ASP A 31 0.62 9.15 -13.01
N ILE A 32 0.76 9.85 -11.88
CA ILE A 32 -0.19 9.79 -10.74
C ILE A 32 -1.61 10.26 -11.10
N VAL A 33 -1.76 11.02 -12.20
CA VAL A 33 -3.06 11.58 -12.63
C VAL A 33 -3.73 10.73 -13.72
N ALA A 34 -2.99 9.80 -14.35
CA ALA A 34 -3.49 8.85 -15.34
C ALA A 34 -4.12 7.59 -14.72
N LEU A 35 -5.00 7.76 -13.73
CA LEU A 35 -5.77 6.67 -13.09
C LEU A 35 -6.86 6.03 -14.00
N LYS A 36 -6.65 5.93 -15.32
CA LYS A 36 -7.72 5.57 -16.26
C LYS A 36 -8.26 4.15 -16.06
N ASP A 37 -7.40 3.20 -15.69
CA ASP A 37 -7.76 1.78 -15.65
C ASP A 37 -7.50 1.11 -14.29
N GLY A 38 -7.18 1.89 -13.25
CA GLY A 38 -6.86 1.38 -11.90
C GLY A 38 -5.53 0.63 -11.81
N GLU A 39 -5.00 0.10 -12.90
CA GLU A 39 -3.73 -0.64 -12.97
C GLU A 39 -2.55 0.16 -12.44
N ALA A 40 -2.42 1.43 -12.82
CA ALA A 40 -1.36 2.32 -12.32
C ALA A 40 -1.40 2.47 -10.79
N LEU A 41 -2.60 2.51 -10.21
CA LEU A 41 -2.78 2.55 -8.75
C LEU A 41 -2.44 1.20 -8.14
N THR A 42 -2.90 0.10 -8.72
CA THR A 42 -2.57 -1.26 -8.24
C THR A 42 -1.06 -1.51 -8.24
N ASN A 43 -0.36 -1.11 -9.30
CA ASN A 43 1.09 -1.24 -9.41
C ASN A 43 1.81 -0.39 -8.36
N LEU A 44 1.32 0.82 -8.09
CA LEU A 44 1.85 1.65 -7.00
C LEU A 44 1.63 0.99 -5.63
N LEU A 45 0.42 0.50 -5.35
CA LEU A 45 0.07 -0.13 -4.07
C LEU A 45 0.87 -1.40 -3.77
N ASN A 46 1.32 -2.10 -4.81
CA ASN A 46 2.16 -3.28 -4.71
C ASN A 46 3.67 -2.97 -4.66
N ASP A 47 4.06 -1.71 -4.73
CA ASP A 47 5.46 -1.26 -4.72
C ASP A 47 5.71 -0.25 -3.59
N PRO A 48 6.02 -0.74 -2.36
CA PRO A 48 6.37 0.11 -1.22
C PRO A 48 7.51 1.09 -1.49
N VAL A 49 8.47 0.71 -2.34
CA VAL A 49 9.62 1.58 -2.66
C VAL A 49 9.13 2.74 -3.50
N LYS A 50 8.34 2.47 -4.55
CA LYS A 50 7.75 3.52 -5.39
C LYS A 50 6.80 4.44 -4.61
N ILE A 51 6.09 3.92 -3.60
CA ILE A 51 5.30 4.75 -2.68
C ILE A 51 6.20 5.73 -1.93
N VAL A 52 7.29 5.24 -1.32
CA VAL A 52 8.22 6.09 -0.56
C VAL A 52 8.95 7.09 -1.46
N ASP A 53 9.35 6.69 -2.67
CA ASP A 53 9.97 7.59 -3.64
C ASP A 53 9.00 8.68 -4.10
N THR A 54 7.73 8.33 -4.31
CA THR A 54 6.67 9.30 -4.62
C THR A 54 6.47 10.28 -3.46
N LEU A 55 6.44 9.79 -2.23
CA LEU A 55 6.34 10.62 -1.02
C LEU A 55 7.55 11.55 -0.87
N TRP A 56 8.75 11.08 -1.17
CA TRP A 56 9.95 11.92 -1.17
C TRP A 56 9.77 13.11 -2.11
N LEU A 57 9.34 12.89 -3.35
CA LEU A 57 9.13 14.00 -4.30
C LEU A 57 8.04 14.99 -3.87
N LEU A 58 7.08 14.57 -3.04
CA LEU A 58 6.03 15.42 -2.50
C LEU A 58 6.45 16.17 -1.22
N LEU A 59 7.38 15.60 -0.45
CA LEU A 59 7.74 16.06 0.89
C LEU A 59 9.19 16.54 1.01
N GLU A 60 9.95 16.54 -0.08
CA GLU A 60 11.37 16.90 -0.12
C GLU A 60 11.63 18.28 0.49
N GLU A 61 10.80 19.27 0.21
CA GLU A 61 10.94 20.62 0.78
C GLU A 61 10.79 20.61 2.31
N GLN A 62 9.75 19.97 2.83
CA GLN A 62 9.54 19.79 4.27
C GLN A 62 10.69 18.99 4.92
N ALA A 63 11.18 17.95 4.25
CA ALA A 63 12.29 17.15 4.74
C ALA A 63 13.59 17.96 4.81
N ASN A 64 13.86 18.78 3.78
CA ASN A 64 15.02 19.66 3.73
C ASN A 64 14.99 20.73 4.82
N GLU A 65 13.83 21.36 5.05
CA GLU A 65 13.62 22.32 6.15
C GLU A 65 13.88 21.69 7.53
N ALA A 66 13.55 20.41 7.68
CA ALA A 66 13.81 19.63 8.89
C ALA A 66 15.21 19.01 8.97
N GLY A 67 16.09 19.23 7.97
CA GLY A 67 17.44 18.64 7.93
C GLY A 67 17.44 17.11 7.76
N ILE A 68 16.41 16.57 7.11
CA ILE A 68 16.19 15.14 6.86
C ILE A 68 16.55 14.83 5.40
N ASP A 69 17.64 14.07 5.21
CA ASP A 69 17.99 13.52 3.90
C ASP A 69 17.07 12.36 3.49
N SER A 70 17.15 11.94 2.22
CA SER A 70 16.33 10.85 1.67
C SER A 70 16.49 9.53 2.42
N SER A 71 17.69 9.19 2.90
CA SER A 71 17.92 7.96 3.67
C SER A 71 17.20 8.00 5.02
N LYS A 72 17.30 9.13 5.74
CA LYS A 72 16.60 9.36 7.01
C LYS A 72 15.10 9.47 6.82
N PHE A 73 14.65 10.01 5.69
CA PHE A 73 13.24 10.06 5.31
C PHE A 73 12.70 8.64 5.17
N SER A 74 13.28 7.82 4.29
CA SER A 74 12.81 6.47 3.99
C SER A 74 12.77 5.53 5.20
N ARG A 75 13.68 5.71 6.18
CA ARG A 75 13.68 4.97 7.45
C ARG A 75 12.44 5.20 8.33
N GLY A 76 11.59 6.16 8.01
CA GLY A 76 10.31 6.41 8.68
C GLY A 76 9.16 5.55 8.19
N PHE A 77 9.30 4.87 7.05
CA PHE A 77 8.19 4.19 6.39
C PHE A 77 8.30 2.67 6.59
N PHE A 78 7.68 2.17 7.66
CA PHE A 78 7.64 0.75 8.00
C PHE A 78 6.38 0.42 8.81
N GLY A 79 5.92 -0.83 8.71
CA GLY A 79 4.69 -1.29 9.38
C GLY A 79 3.51 -0.36 9.11
N ASP A 80 2.73 -0.09 10.13
CA ASP A 80 1.52 0.75 10.06
C ASP A 80 1.79 2.18 9.56
N ALA A 81 3.02 2.68 9.70
CA ALA A 81 3.39 3.99 9.16
C ALA A 81 3.35 4.02 7.63
N LEU A 82 3.74 2.92 6.98
CA LEU A 82 3.64 2.79 5.53
C LEU A 82 2.17 2.76 5.10
N GLU A 83 1.32 2.03 5.82
CA GLU A 83 -0.12 1.99 5.53
C GLU A 83 -0.77 3.38 5.65
N ARG A 84 -0.51 4.12 6.74
CA ARG A 84 -1.00 5.49 6.91
C ARG A 84 -0.51 6.43 5.79
N ALA A 85 0.75 6.29 5.39
CA ALA A 85 1.33 7.11 4.33
C ALA A 85 0.69 6.78 2.97
N THR A 86 0.45 5.50 2.67
CA THR A 86 -0.28 5.06 1.48
C THR A 86 -1.70 5.62 1.46
N ASP A 87 -2.41 5.54 2.59
CA ASP A 87 -3.77 6.08 2.73
C ASP A 87 -3.83 7.58 2.46
N ALA A 88 -2.86 8.33 3.00
CA ALA A 88 -2.73 9.76 2.75
C ALA A 88 -2.41 10.06 1.28
N LEU A 89 -1.48 9.31 0.68
CA LEU A 89 -1.08 9.44 -0.72
C LEU A 89 -2.26 9.23 -1.67
N VAL A 90 -2.96 8.10 -1.56
CA VAL A 90 -4.10 7.78 -2.42
C VAL A 90 -5.22 8.80 -2.24
N SER A 91 -5.50 9.21 -1.00
CA SER A 91 -6.51 10.23 -0.74
C SER A 91 -6.15 11.59 -1.38
N CYS A 92 -4.88 11.99 -1.32
CA CYS A 92 -4.39 13.18 -2.02
C CYS A 92 -4.50 13.06 -3.55
N MET A 93 -4.16 11.91 -4.13
CA MET A 93 -4.30 11.65 -5.57
C MET A 93 -5.75 11.77 -6.02
N ILE A 94 -6.69 11.32 -5.18
CA ILE A 94 -8.11 11.44 -5.46
C ILE A 94 -8.57 12.90 -5.35
N ASP A 95 -8.13 13.61 -4.32
CA ASP A 95 -8.51 15.01 -4.06
C ASP A 95 -8.04 15.95 -5.19
N PHE A 96 -6.98 15.60 -5.92
CA PHE A 96 -6.50 16.31 -7.12
C PHE A 96 -7.58 16.46 -8.22
N PHE A 97 -8.48 15.49 -8.38
CA PHE A 97 -9.51 15.55 -9.42
C PHE A 97 -10.70 16.45 -9.04
N PRO A 98 -11.38 17.09 -10.01
CA PRO A 98 -12.60 17.86 -9.75
C PRO A 98 -13.81 17.00 -9.33
N GLY A 99 -14.80 17.66 -8.71
CA GLY A 99 -15.77 17.06 -7.78
C GLY A 99 -16.48 15.76 -8.21
N LYS A 100 -16.95 15.64 -9.46
CA LYS A 100 -17.67 14.42 -9.90
C LYS A 100 -16.75 13.20 -9.95
N ARG A 101 -15.54 13.35 -10.48
CA ARG A 101 -14.55 12.26 -10.57
C ARG A 101 -14.00 11.93 -9.18
N ARG A 102 -13.74 12.95 -8.37
CA ARG A 102 -13.31 12.81 -6.97
C ARG A 102 -14.29 11.95 -6.16
N ALA A 103 -15.58 12.28 -6.20
CA ALA A 103 -16.59 11.55 -5.42
C ALA A 103 -16.66 10.06 -5.76
N ILE A 104 -16.54 9.71 -7.05
CA ILE A 104 -16.53 8.32 -7.50
C ILE A 104 -15.29 7.58 -6.98
N LEU A 105 -14.11 8.19 -7.16
CA LEU A 105 -12.85 7.58 -6.73
C LEU A 105 -12.76 7.46 -5.20
N GLN A 106 -13.27 8.43 -4.44
CA GLN A 106 -13.37 8.35 -2.98
C GLN A 106 -14.23 7.16 -2.56
N LYS A 107 -15.39 6.96 -3.22
CA LYS A 107 -16.25 5.81 -2.96
C LYS A 107 -15.53 4.50 -3.29
N MET A 108 -14.89 4.40 -4.45
CA MET A 108 -14.13 3.21 -4.84
C MET A 108 -13.03 2.88 -3.81
N TRP A 109 -12.25 3.88 -3.38
CA TRP A 109 -11.20 3.70 -2.39
C TRP A 109 -11.75 3.21 -1.05
N SER A 110 -12.82 3.84 -0.55
CA SER A 110 -13.46 3.42 0.70
C SER A 110 -13.97 1.97 0.65
N GLN A 111 -14.49 1.53 -0.50
CA GLN A 111 -14.95 0.14 -0.68
C GLN A 111 -13.78 -0.84 -0.77
N ALA A 112 -12.70 -0.48 -1.48
CA ALA A 112 -11.50 -1.30 -1.55
C ALA A 112 -10.91 -1.58 -0.16
N LYS A 113 -10.81 -0.54 0.69
CA LYS A 113 -10.35 -0.70 2.07
C LYS A 113 -11.27 -1.57 2.92
N ALA A 114 -12.58 -1.37 2.80
CA ALA A 114 -13.55 -2.19 3.53
C ALA A 114 -13.51 -3.68 3.10
N ILE A 115 -13.21 -3.95 1.83
CA ILE A 115 -13.00 -5.32 1.34
C ILE A 115 -11.72 -5.90 1.93
N GLN A 116 -10.60 -5.17 1.85
CA GLN A 116 -9.31 -5.61 2.41
C GLN A 116 -9.40 -5.93 3.90
N GLU A 117 -10.07 -5.08 4.69
CA GLU A 117 -10.27 -5.31 6.13
C GLU A 117 -11.08 -6.59 6.39
N ARG A 118 -12.16 -6.81 5.63
CA ARG A 118 -12.97 -8.04 5.72
C ARG A 118 -12.21 -9.28 5.29
N GLU A 119 -11.35 -9.19 4.28
CA GLU A 119 -10.49 -10.29 3.83
C GLU A 119 -9.50 -10.68 4.93
N ILE A 120 -8.82 -9.70 5.53
CA ILE A 120 -7.91 -9.94 6.67
C ILE A 120 -8.66 -10.57 7.83
N GLU A 121 -9.85 -10.06 8.17
CA GLU A 121 -10.69 -10.62 9.24
C GLU A 121 -11.11 -12.08 8.92
N ALA A 122 -11.52 -12.36 7.69
CA ALA A 122 -11.93 -13.69 7.26
C ALA A 122 -10.76 -14.68 7.29
N VAL A 123 -9.58 -14.27 6.82
CA VAL A 123 -8.36 -15.08 6.88
C VAL A 123 -7.96 -15.33 8.33
N SER A 124 -7.98 -14.31 9.19
CA SER A 124 -7.71 -14.47 10.63
C SER A 124 -8.64 -15.50 11.27
N LYS A 125 -9.95 -15.39 11.03
CA LYS A 125 -10.93 -16.37 11.54
C LYS A 125 -10.68 -17.78 11.04
N TYR A 126 -10.25 -17.94 9.79
CA TYR A 126 -9.88 -19.25 9.26
C TYR A 126 -8.63 -19.80 9.93
N LEU A 127 -7.61 -18.97 10.16
CA LEU A 127 -6.38 -19.36 10.86
C LEU A 127 -6.67 -19.82 12.30
N ASP A 128 -7.63 -19.20 12.96
CA ASP A 128 -8.06 -19.56 14.31
C ASP A 128 -9.09 -20.71 14.33
N SER A 129 -9.42 -21.30 13.18
CA SER A 129 -10.50 -22.29 13.08
C SER A 129 -10.01 -23.73 13.21
N PRO A 130 -10.84 -24.64 13.79
CA PRO A 130 -10.60 -26.08 13.74
C PRO A 130 -10.57 -26.65 12.32
N GLN A 131 -11.03 -25.90 11.32
CA GLN A 131 -10.97 -26.33 9.92
C GLN A 131 -9.53 -26.31 9.41
N LEU A 132 -8.72 -25.31 9.79
CA LEU A 132 -7.29 -25.29 9.45
C LEU A 132 -6.58 -26.52 10.04
N GLU A 133 -6.85 -26.86 11.30
CA GLU A 133 -6.26 -28.05 11.94
C GLU A 133 -6.55 -29.33 11.13
N LYS A 134 -7.80 -29.52 10.71
CA LYS A 134 -8.21 -30.66 9.87
C LYS A 134 -7.50 -30.66 8.51
N ASP A 135 -7.36 -29.50 7.89
CA ASP A 135 -6.70 -29.36 6.58
C ASP A 135 -5.20 -29.69 6.69
N VAL A 136 -4.54 -29.22 7.77
CA VAL A 136 -3.15 -29.57 8.10
C VAL A 136 -3.00 -31.06 8.37
N GLU A 137 -3.87 -31.68 9.18
CA GLU A 137 -3.84 -33.12 9.42
C GLU A 137 -3.98 -33.94 8.13
N LYS A 138 -4.90 -33.54 7.24
CA LYS A 138 -5.11 -34.20 5.95
C LYS A 138 -3.87 -34.08 5.06
N PHE A 139 -3.24 -32.91 5.03
CA PHE A 139 -2.00 -32.68 4.29
C PHE A 139 -0.85 -33.57 4.82
N LEU A 140 -0.67 -33.62 6.14
CA LEU A 140 0.36 -34.47 6.78
C LEU A 140 0.13 -35.96 6.49
N LYS A 141 -1.11 -36.46 6.62
CA LYS A 141 -1.46 -37.85 6.30
C LYS A 141 -1.13 -38.20 4.84
N THR A 142 -1.46 -37.30 3.90
CA THR A 142 -1.17 -37.49 2.47
C THR A 142 0.33 -37.56 2.21
N ARG A 143 1.13 -36.68 2.83
CA ARG A 143 2.60 -36.72 2.71
C ARG A 143 3.22 -37.97 3.32
N MET A 144 2.74 -38.40 4.49
CA MET A 144 3.23 -39.62 5.14
C MET A 144 2.98 -40.87 4.29
N GLN A 145 1.80 -41.00 3.67
CA GLN A 145 1.48 -42.11 2.77
C GLN A 145 2.38 -42.16 1.53
N GLY A 146 2.77 -40.99 0.99
CA GLY A 146 3.73 -40.90 -0.12
C GLY A 146 5.15 -41.32 0.27
N LEU A 147 5.57 -41.12 1.52
CA LEU A 147 6.89 -41.52 2.02
C LEU A 147 6.97 -43.01 2.38
N THR A 148 5.85 -43.66 2.69
CA THR A 148 5.80 -45.09 3.04
C THR A 148 5.54 -46.02 1.85
N SER A 149 5.41 -45.48 0.64
CA SER A 149 5.22 -46.28 -0.57
C SER A 149 6.60 -46.75 -1.10
N PRO A 150 6.82 -48.05 -1.40
CA PRO A 150 8.12 -48.52 -1.88
C PRO A 150 8.48 -47.90 -3.24
N PRO A 151 9.78 -47.75 -3.58
CA PRO A 151 10.15 -47.30 -4.91
C PRO A 151 9.61 -48.30 -5.94
N ALA A 152 8.92 -47.80 -6.97
CA ALA A 152 8.43 -48.63 -8.07
C ALA A 152 9.62 -49.37 -8.71
N ALA A 153 9.54 -50.70 -8.70
CA ALA A 153 10.50 -51.61 -9.30
C ALA A 153 10.33 -51.70 -10.82
#